data_AF-A0A7V6HQX5-F1
#
_entry.id   AF-A0A7V6HQX5-F1
#
_cell.length_a   1.000
_cell.length_b   1.000
_cell.length_c   1.000
_cell.angle_alpha   90.00
_cell.angle_beta   90.00
_cell.angle_gamma   90.00
#
_symmetry.space_group_name_H-M   'P 1'
#
loop_
_entity.id
_entity.type
_entity.pdbx_description
1 polymer ?
#
loop_
_entity_poly.entity_id
_entity_poly.type
_entity_poly.pdbx_seq_one_letter_code
_entity_poly.pdbx_strand_id
1 'polypeptide(L)' 'MTNKYYAIIFFLSFLFMMIITLRVLFDSQLHKIFKQGSVTSIRTFYIILAIAISYLISSAFIDFIKAIGLIISQ' A
#
# COMPACT_ATOMS: atom_id res chain seq x y z
N MET A 1 -8.12 20.39 13.30
CA MET A 1 -9.01 19.67 12.33
C MET A 1 -8.24 19.07 11.16
N THR A 2 -7.10 19.66 10.74
CA THR A 2 -6.22 19.21 9.65
C THR A 2 -5.83 17.73 9.72
N ASN A 3 -5.53 17.20 10.92
CA ASN A 3 -5.20 15.78 11.12
C ASN A 3 -6.31 14.80 10.70
N LYS A 4 -7.60 15.17 10.80
CA LYS A 4 -8.70 14.30 10.39
C LYS A 4 -8.74 14.13 8.87
N TYR A 5 -8.47 15.21 8.12
CA TYR A 5 -8.43 15.16 6.66
C TYR A 5 -7.26 14.31 6.15
N TYR A 6 -6.07 14.44 6.74
CA TYR A 6 -4.94 13.59 6.38
C TYR A 6 -5.20 12.10 6.66
N ALA A 7 -5.88 11.77 7.75
CA ALA A 7 -6.25 10.39 8.05
C ALA A 7 -7.24 9.82 7.01
N ILE A 8 -8.23 10.61 6.58
CA ILE A 8 -9.19 10.22 5.54
C ILE A 8 -8.48 10.03 4.19
N ILE A 9 -7.62 10.98 3.80
CA ILE A 9 -6.83 10.89 2.57
C ILE A 9 -5.92 9.67 2.62
N PHE A 10 -5.25 9.43 3.74
CA PHE A 10 -4.40 8.26 3.92
C PHE A 10 -5.20 6.96 3.75
N PHE A 11 -6.37 6.87 4.39
CA PHE A 11 -7.22 5.68 4.32
C PHE A 11 -7.71 5.40 2.89
N LEU A 12 -8.15 6.42 2.17
CA LEU A 12 -8.55 6.31 0.76
C LEU A 12 -7.37 5.91 -0.14
N SER A 13 -6.21 6.52 0.08
CA SER A 13 -4.96 6.20 -0.65
C SER A 13 -4.57 4.74 -0.41
N PHE A 14 -4.64 4.30 0.85
CA PHE A 14 -4.31 2.94 1.25
C PHE A 14 -5.23 1.91 0.61
N LEU A 15 -6.55 2.12 0.66
CA LEU A 15 -7.51 1.21 0.01
C LEU A 15 -7.27 1.13 -1.50
N PHE A 16 -7.03 2.26 -2.16
CA PHE A 16 -6.75 2.29 -3.59
C PHE A 16 -5.44 1.55 -3.92
N MET A 17 -4.36 1.83 -3.18
CA MET A 17 -3.08 1.18 -3.39
C MET A 17 -3.10 -0.31 -3.04
N MET A 18 -3.94 -0.73 -2.11
CA MET A 18 -4.13 -2.14 -1.77
C MET A 18 -4.69 -2.94 -2.96
N ILE A 19 -5.67 -2.38 -3.68
CA ILE A 19 -6.23 -3.02 -4.89
C ILE A 19 -5.17 -3.13 -5.99
N ILE A 20 -4.42 -2.05 -6.25
CA ILE A 20 -3.36 -2.04 -7.26
C ILE A 20 -2.26 -3.04 -6.90
N THR A 21 -1.80 -3.00 -5.65
CA THR A 21 -0.71 -3.85 -5.17
C THR A 21 -1.10 -5.32 -5.27
N LEU A 22 -2.31 -5.71 -4.85
CA LEU A 22 -2.78 -7.08 -4.99
C LEU A 22 -2.75 -7.54 -6.45
N ARG A 23 -3.21 -6.70 -7.38
CA ARG A 23 -3.21 -7.02 -8.81
C ARG A 23 -1.79 -7.23 -9.35
N VAL A 24 -0.87 -6.32 -9.06
CA VAL A 24 0.55 -6.42 -9.45
C VAL A 24 1.21 -7.65 -8.84
N LEU A 25 0.90 -7.96 -7.59
CA LEU A 25 1.41 -9.13 -6.90
C LEU A 25 0.93 -10.44 -7.54
N PHE A 26 -0.35 -10.53 -7.95
CA PHE A 26 -0.82 -11.70 -8.68
C PHE A 26 -0.16 -11.84 -10.06
N ASP A 27 0.03 -10.73 -10.77
CA ASP A 27 0.65 -10.72 -12.10
C ASP A 27 2.16 -11.03 -12.07
N SER A 28 2.84 -10.70 -10.97
CA SER A 28 4.29 -10.93 -10.81
C SER A 28 4.69 -12.40 -10.59
N GLN A 29 3.74 -13.33 -10.56
CA GLN A 29 3.99 -14.78 -10.47
C GLN A 29 4.85 -15.22 -9.25
N LEU A 30 4.87 -14.44 -8.16
CA LEU A 30 5.63 -14.75 -6.93
C LEU A 30 5.30 -16.11 -6.30
N HIS A 31 4.13 -16.69 -6.61
CA HIS A 31 3.78 -18.06 -6.22
C HIS A 31 4.81 -19.11 -6.68
N LYS A 32 5.60 -18.85 -7.72
CA LYS A 32 6.69 -19.74 -8.19
C LYS A 32 7.85 -19.87 -7.19
N ILE A 33 7.98 -18.94 -6.26
CA ILE A 33 9.02 -18.95 -5.21
C ILE A 33 8.68 -19.98 -4.12
N PHE A 34 7.40 -20.33 -3.99
CA PHE A 34 6.93 -21.27 -2.98
C PHE A 34 6.91 -22.71 -3.51
N LYS A 35 7.16 -23.68 -2.62
CA LYS A 35 6.99 -25.11 -2.96
C LYS A 35 5.53 -25.38 -3.37
N GLN A 36 5.36 -26.19 -4.42
CA GLN A 36 4.04 -26.64 -4.85
C GLN A 36 3.30 -27.33 -3.69
N GLY A 37 2.02 -27.00 -3.50
CA GLY A 37 1.17 -27.53 -2.44
C GLY A 37 0.91 -26.59 -1.26
N SER A 38 1.70 -25.51 -1.10
CA SER A 38 1.50 -24.56 0.01
C SER A 38 0.58 -23.38 -0.34
N VAL A 39 -0.67 -23.67 -0.73
CA VAL A 39 -1.65 -22.65 -1.16
C VAL A 39 -1.92 -21.61 -0.07
N THR A 40 -2.05 -22.04 1.19
CA THR A 40 -2.33 -21.15 2.32
C THR A 40 -1.17 -20.19 2.55
N SER A 41 0.08 -20.67 2.57
CA SER A 41 1.25 -19.80 2.78
C SER A 41 1.43 -18.79 1.65
N ILE A 42 1.19 -19.20 0.40
CA ILE A 42 1.23 -18.30 -0.76
C ILE A 42 0.23 -17.15 -0.57
N ARG A 43 -1.03 -17.47 -0.22
CA ARG A 43 -2.07 -16.46 0.00
C ARG A 43 -1.73 -15.51 1.16
N THR A 44 -1.29 -16.07 2.29
CA THR A 44 -0.90 -15.26 3.45
C THR A 44 0.26 -14.33 3.12
N PHE A 45 1.26 -14.81 2.39
CA PHE A 45 2.38 -13.98 1.93
C PHE A 45 1.92 -12.82 1.05
N TYR A 46 1.05 -13.10 0.08
CA TYR A 46 0.50 -12.06 -0.80
C TYR A 46 -0.26 -10.97 -0.04
N ILE A 47 -1.08 -11.36 0.94
CA ILE A 47 -1.84 -10.39 1.76
C ILE A 47 -0.90 -9.53 2.59
N ILE A 48 0.08 -10.14 3.27
CA ILE A 48 1.05 -9.40 4.11
C ILE A 48 1.84 -8.43 3.24
N LEU A 49 2.33 -8.90 2.09
CA LEU A 49 3.11 -8.07 1.18
C LEU A 49 2.27 -6.93 0.60
N ALA A 50 1.00 -7.19 0.27
CA ALA A 50 0.08 -6.17 -0.20
C ALA A 50 -0.14 -5.07 0.85
N ILE A 51 -0.38 -5.45 2.10
CA ILE A 51 -0.56 -4.50 3.21
C ILE A 51 0.70 -3.66 3.41
N ALA A 52 1.88 -4.30 3.44
CA ALA A 52 3.15 -3.63 3.67
C ALA A 52 3.47 -2.59 2.58
N ILE A 53 3.37 -2.99 1.31
CA ILE A 53 3.64 -2.10 0.17
C ILE A 53 2.61 -0.96 0.13
N SER A 54 1.33 -1.26 0.33
CA SER A 54 0.27 -0.25 0.29
C SER A 54 0.43 0.78 1.40
N TYR A 55 0.84 0.35 2.59
CA TYR A 55 1.16 1.23 3.71
C TYR A 55 2.33 2.15 3.37
N LEU A 56 3.44 1.59 2.87
CA LEU A 56 4.63 2.36 2.51
C LEU A 56 4.32 3.44 1.48
N ILE A 57 3.61 3.08 0.41
CA ILE A 57 3.31 4.04 -0.65
C ILE A 57 2.32 5.12 -0.16
N SER A 58 1.30 4.72 0.61
CA SER A 58 0.32 5.67 1.15
C SER A 58 0.95 6.64 2.16
N SER A 59 1.90 6.16 2.98
CA SER A 59 2.66 7.02 3.89
C SER A 59 3.50 8.01 3.10
N ALA A 60 4.26 7.52 2.10
CA ALA A 60 5.07 8.38 1.23
C ALA A 60 4.21 9.45 0.53
N PHE A 61 3.01 9.09 0.10
CA PHE A 61 2.07 10.02 -0.54
C PHE A 61 1.62 11.14 0.42
N ILE A 62 1.28 10.80 1.66
CA ILE A 62 0.91 11.81 2.67
C ILE A 62 2.08 12.72 3.03
N ASP A 63 3.28 12.16 3.19
CA ASP A 63 4.46 12.96 3.52
C ASP A 63 4.85 13.90 2.37
N PHE A 64 4.66 13.46 1.12
CA PHE A 64 4.78 14.31 -0.06
C PHE A 64 3.77 15.46 -0.05
N ILE A 65 2.50 15.19 0.24
CA ILE A 65 1.46 16.25 0.35
C ILE A 65 1.82 17.26 1.45
N LYS A 66 2.29 16.80 2.61
CA LYS A 66 2.71 17.69 3.70
C LYS A 66 3.89 18.56 3.28
N ALA A 67 4.89 17.98 2.62
CA ALA A 67 6.06 18.71 2.14
C ALA A 67 5.67 19.82 1.14
N ILE A 68 4.78 19.51 0.18
CA ILE A 68 4.26 20.52 -0.75
C ILE A 68 3.47 21.60 -0.02
N GLY A 69 2.61 21.21 0.92
CA GLY A 69 1.83 22.16 1.71
C GLY A 69 2.70 23.15 2.48
N LEU A 70 3.83 22.69 3.03
CA LEU A 70 4.82 23.55 3.69
C LEU A 70 5.45 24.54 2.71
N ILE A 71 5.88 24.08 1.53
CA ILE A 71 6.49 24.92 0.49
C ILE A 71 5.53 26.01 0.01
N ILE A 72 4.24 25.69 -0.18
CA ILE A 72 3.23 26.65 -0.66
C ILE A 72 2.84 27.66 0.43
N SER A 73 2.95 27.29 1.70
CA SER A 73 2.58 28.15 2.83
C SER A 73 3.69 29.10 3.30
N GLN A 74 4.90 28.97 2.76
CA GLN A 74 6.01 29.93 2.91
C GLN A 74 5.91 31.04 1.87
#